data_AF-A0A4Y2EW01-F1
#
_entry.id   AF-A0A4Y2EW01-F1
#
_cell.length_a   1.000
_cell.length_b   1.000
_cell.length_c   1.000
_cell.angle_alpha   90.00
_cell.angle_beta   90.00
_cell.angle_gamma   90.00
#
_symmetry.space_group_name_H-M   'P 1'
#
loop_
_entity.id
_entity.type
_entity.pdbx_description
1 polymer ?
#
loop_
_entity_poly.entity_id
_entity_poly.type
_entity_poly.pdbx_seq_one_letter_code
_entity_poly.pdbx_strand_id
1 'polypeptide(L)'
;MSDAQKTAIDVLVAVQIKTIIFWIEVTAKDLGVPSLSATATLTVYVEHIATPAPDSGLGFADSIYNVEVPENSLANTLIKNLPVINKPRGNFPIGCRIDRGNEEGLFYVLETNHRDCELRLQTGHLDYERQNRYVLTVRLVTVGGLFGKEISV
;
A
#
# COMPACT_ATOMS: atom_id res chain seq x y z
N MET A 1 15.98 19.35 -29.71
CA MET A 1 15.16 18.51 -28.82
C MET A 1 15.82 18.60 -27.47
N SER A 2 15.15 19.15 -26.44
CA SER A 2 15.69 19.07 -25.08
C SER A 2 15.62 17.60 -24.65
N ASP A 3 16.68 17.11 -24.03
CA ASP A 3 16.61 15.81 -23.36
C ASP A 3 15.54 15.89 -22.27
N ALA A 4 14.71 14.85 -22.18
CA ALA A 4 13.75 14.74 -21.10
C ALA A 4 14.49 14.56 -19.78
N GLN A 5 14.17 15.38 -18.79
CA GLN A 5 14.71 15.25 -17.45
C GLN A 5 14.16 13.97 -16.80
N LYS A 6 14.92 13.38 -15.88
CA LYS A 6 14.58 12.12 -15.25
C LYS A 6 14.22 12.32 -13.79
N THR A 7 13.01 11.95 -13.44
CA THR A 7 12.51 11.96 -12.06
C THR A 7 12.90 10.66 -11.37
N ALA A 8 13.48 10.76 -10.17
CA ALA A 8 13.79 9.61 -9.33
C ALA A 8 12.54 9.08 -8.62
N ILE A 9 12.34 7.77 -8.61
CA ILE A 9 11.27 7.10 -7.89
C ILE A 9 11.90 6.02 -7.03
N ASP A 10 11.84 6.23 -5.72
CA ASP A 10 12.30 5.27 -4.72
C ASP A 10 11.09 4.56 -4.13
N VAL A 11 11.05 3.24 -4.25
CA VAL A 11 9.96 2.41 -3.77
C VAL A 11 10.44 1.66 -2.53
N LEU A 12 9.99 2.12 -1.38
CA LEU A 12 10.10 1.39 -0.12
C LEU A 12 9.01 0.33 -0.08
N VAL A 13 9.35 -0.90 0.24
CA VAL A 13 8.36 -1.98 0.30
C VAL A 13 8.14 -2.53 1.70
N ALA A 14 6.91 -2.93 1.97
CA ALA A 14 6.49 -3.48 3.25
C ALA A 14 5.55 -4.67 3.03
N VAL A 15 5.50 -5.58 4.01
CA VAL A 15 4.59 -6.72 4.00
C VAL A 15 3.69 -6.65 5.22
N GLN A 16 2.38 -6.83 4.99
CA GLN A 16 1.41 -7.03 6.07
C GLN A 16 1.38 -8.50 6.47
N ILE A 17 1.92 -8.81 7.65
CA ILE A 17 2.06 -10.20 8.11
C ILE A 17 0.80 -10.67 8.84
N LYS A 18 0.14 -9.75 9.56
CA LYS A 18 -1.01 -10.09 10.41
C LYS A 18 -1.92 -8.89 10.59
N THR A 19 -3.22 -9.15 10.66
CA THR A 19 -4.23 -8.21 11.14
C THR A 19 -4.87 -8.79 12.39
N ILE A 20 -4.95 -8.02 13.46
CA ILE A 20 -5.62 -8.37 14.72
C ILE A 20 -6.83 -7.44 14.84
N ILE A 21 -8.00 -8.01 15.15
CA ILE A 21 -9.24 -7.26 15.31
C ILE A 21 -9.63 -7.24 16.78
N PHE A 22 -9.90 -6.06 17.31
CA PHE A 22 -10.45 -5.87 18.65
C PHE A 22 -11.86 -5.29 18.56
N TRP A 23 -12.76 -5.80 19.40
CA TRP A 23 -14.12 -5.28 19.55
C TRP A 23 -14.20 -4.62 20.92
N ILE A 24 -14.35 -3.30 20.93
CA ILE A 24 -14.39 -2.50 22.16
C ILE A 24 -15.81 -1.99 22.35
N GLU A 25 -16.43 -2.36 23.47
CA GLU A 25 -17.75 -1.85 23.85
C GLU A 25 -17.57 -0.53 24.63
N VAL A 26 -18.18 0.54 24.12
CA VAL A 26 -18.09 1.89 24.68
C VAL A 26 -19.45 2.29 25.20
N THR A 27 -19.56 2.49 26.51
CA THR A 27 -20.80 2.92 27.18
C THR A 27 -20.69 4.37 27.63
N ALA A 28 -21.60 5.22 27.16
CA ALA A 28 -21.79 6.58 27.67
C ALA A 28 -22.97 6.59 28.65
N LYS A 29 -22.81 7.29 29.78
CA LYS A 29 -23.84 7.44 30.81
C LYS A 29 -24.00 8.91 31.18
N ASP A 30 -25.24 9.39 31.22
CA ASP A 30 -25.53 10.76 31.66
C ASP A 30 -25.58 10.88 33.18
N LEU A 31 -25.69 12.12 33.67
CA LEU A 31 -25.77 12.43 35.10
C LEU A 31 -27.22 12.61 35.59
N GLY A 32 -28.21 12.12 34.83
CA GLY A 32 -29.63 12.26 35.16
C GLY A 32 -30.09 11.39 36.33
N VAL A 33 -31.31 11.64 36.81
CA VAL A 33 -32.02 10.79 37.79
C VAL A 33 -33.45 10.54 37.26
N PRO A 34 -33.77 9.33 36.76
CA PRO A 34 -32.88 8.18 36.57
C PRO A 34 -31.84 8.45 35.46
N SER A 35 -30.64 7.90 35.62
CA SER A 35 -29.57 8.06 34.62
C SER A 35 -29.88 7.23 33.36
N LEU A 36 -29.63 7.78 32.18
CA LEU A 36 -29.67 7.05 30.91
C LEU A 36 -28.25 6.66 30.47
N SER A 37 -28.16 5.55 29.76
CA SER A 37 -26.91 5.09 29.15
C SER A 37 -27.13 4.56 27.74
N ALA A 38 -26.13 4.76 26.89
CA ALA A 38 -26.08 4.22 25.54
C ALA A 38 -24.75 3.50 25.32
N THR A 39 -24.79 2.40 24.57
CA THR A 39 -23.63 1.57 24.29
C THR A 39 -23.41 1.44 22.80
N ALA A 40 -22.15 1.49 22.37
CA ALA A 40 -21.73 1.31 20.98
C ALA A 40 -20.51 0.39 20.90
N THR A 41 -20.36 -0.34 19.80
CA THR A 41 -19.19 -1.20 19.54
C THR A 41 -18.23 -0.52 18.58
N LEU A 42 -16.98 -0.35 18.99
CA LEU A 42 -15.86 0.12 18.18
C LEU A 42 -15.01 -1.07 17.73
N THR A 43 -14.90 -1.27 16.42
CA THR A 43 -14.00 -2.27 15.83
C THR A 43 -12.64 -1.64 15.54
N VAL A 44 -11.57 -2.19 16.11
CA VAL A 44 -10.19 -1.72 15.90
C VAL A 44 -9.40 -2.75 15.13
N TYR A 45 -8.79 -2.34 14.02
CA TYR A 45 -7.90 -3.16 13.21
C TYR A 45 -6.44 -2.78 13.50
N VAL A 46 -5.65 -3.74 13.97
CA VAL A 46 -4.21 -3.57 14.22
C VAL A 46 -3.44 -4.39 13.19
N GLU A 47 -2.70 -3.69 12.34
CA GLU A 47 -1.91 -4.29 11.28
C GLU A 47 -0.45 -4.42 11.72
N HIS A 48 0.10 -5.64 11.67
CA HIS A 48 1.53 -5.87 11.85
C HIS A 48 2.22 -5.79 10.49
N ILE A 49 3.01 -4.74 10.33
CA ILE A 49 3.77 -4.44 9.13
C ILE A 49 5.25 -4.72 9.41
N ALA A 50 5.90 -5.47 8.53
CA ALA A 50 7.35 -5.63 8.58
C ALA A 50 7.99 -5.27 7.25
N THR A 51 9.25 -4.89 7.32
CA THR A 51 10.14 -4.85 6.15
C THR A 51 10.41 -6.29 5.71
N PRO A 52 10.20 -6.64 4.43
CA PRO A 52 10.53 -7.97 3.94
C PRO A 52 12.01 -8.25 4.16
N ALA A 53 12.31 -9.35 4.86
CA ALA A 53 13.64 -9.95 4.83
C ALA A 53 13.69 -10.95 3.66
N PRO A 54 14.77 -10.98 2.87
CA PRO A 54 14.86 -11.84 1.69
C PRO A 54 14.73 -13.35 2.01
N ASP A 55 14.92 -13.73 3.28
CA ASP A 55 15.20 -15.12 3.64
C ASP A 55 14.06 -15.82 4.42
N SER A 56 13.02 -15.10 4.86
CA SER A 56 12.17 -15.60 5.97
C SER A 56 10.66 -15.41 5.86
N GLY A 57 10.10 -15.18 4.68
CA GLY A 57 8.65 -15.16 4.51
C GLY A 57 8.15 -14.68 3.16
N LEU A 58 6.83 -14.73 2.96
CA LEU A 58 6.16 -14.06 1.84
C LEU A 58 6.54 -12.58 1.84
N GLY A 59 7.05 -12.06 0.73
CA GLY A 59 7.46 -10.66 0.65
C GLY A 59 7.99 -10.27 -0.71
N PHE A 60 8.50 -9.06 -0.84
CA PHE A 60 9.17 -8.61 -2.06
C PHE A 60 10.61 -9.14 -2.11
N ALA A 61 11.17 -9.26 -3.32
CA ALA A 61 12.53 -9.75 -3.54
C ALA A 61 13.60 -8.81 -2.97
N ASP A 62 13.34 -7.51 -2.95
CA ASP A 62 14.21 -6.48 -2.39
C ASP A 62 13.43 -5.62 -1.38
N SER A 63 14.14 -4.90 -0.50
CA SER A 63 13.54 -3.97 0.47
C SER A 63 13.31 -2.56 -0.09
N ILE A 64 14.05 -2.20 -1.15
CA ILE A 64 14.01 -0.88 -1.80
C ILE A 64 14.23 -1.07 -3.31
N TYR A 65 13.45 -0.37 -4.13
CA TYR A 65 13.66 -0.29 -5.57
C TYR A 65 13.85 1.16 -6.02
N ASN A 66 15.00 1.48 -6.59
CA ASN A 66 15.28 2.81 -7.13
C ASN A 66 15.20 2.77 -8.66
N VAL A 67 14.50 3.74 -9.25
CA VAL A 67 14.36 3.86 -10.71
C VAL A 67 14.26 5.32 -11.12
N GLU A 68 14.77 5.63 -12.31
CA GLU A 68 14.63 6.94 -12.93
C GLU A 68 13.67 6.86 -14.11
N VAL A 69 12.72 7.79 -14.18
CA VAL A 69 11.67 7.83 -15.20
C VAL A 69 11.70 9.19 -15.91
N PRO A 70 11.74 9.23 -17.25
CA PRO A 70 11.64 10.48 -18.01
C PRO A 70 10.36 11.25 -17.67
N GLU A 71 10.46 12.57 -17.52
CA GLU A 71 9.34 13.44 -17.12
C GLU A 71 8.15 13.38 -18.10
N ASN A 72 8.47 13.17 -19.39
CA ASN A 72 7.54 13.07 -20.51
C ASN A 72 7.02 11.64 -20.75
N SER A 73 7.20 10.74 -19.79
CA SER A 73 6.70 9.37 -19.88
C SER A 73 5.18 9.35 -20.00
N LEU A 74 4.66 8.52 -20.89
CA LEU A 74 3.22 8.43 -21.15
C LEU A 74 2.46 7.82 -19.98
N ALA A 75 1.16 8.09 -19.92
CA ALA A 75 0.26 7.37 -19.01
C ALA A 75 0.38 5.86 -19.23
N ASN A 76 0.22 5.09 -18.16
CA ASN A 76 0.38 3.63 -18.13
C ASN A 76 1.81 3.11 -18.40
N THR A 77 2.82 3.98 -18.35
CA THR A 77 4.23 3.54 -18.42
C THR A 77 4.56 2.63 -17.24
N LEU A 78 5.16 1.47 -17.53
CA LEU A 78 5.71 0.57 -16.51
C LEU A 78 6.95 1.22 -15.89
N ILE A 79 6.86 1.50 -14.58
CA ILE A 79 7.96 2.10 -13.82
C ILE A 79 8.87 0.98 -13.30
N LYS A 80 8.28 -0.01 -12.61
CA LYS A 80 9.06 -1.10 -12.01
C LYS A 80 8.21 -2.34 -11.78
N ASN A 81 8.78 -3.50 -12.08
CA ASN A 81 8.28 -4.79 -11.58
C ASN A 81 8.86 -5.02 -10.17
N LEU A 82 8.01 -5.41 -9.23
CA LEU A 82 8.32 -5.69 -7.83
C LEU A 82 8.03 -7.19 -7.58
N PRO A 83 9.04 -8.07 -7.79
CA PRO A 83 8.83 -9.50 -7.68
C PRO A 83 8.48 -9.90 -6.25
N VAL A 84 7.52 -10.82 -6.10
CA VAL A 84 7.11 -11.37 -4.81
C VAL A 84 7.73 -12.75 -4.64
N ILE A 85 8.44 -12.97 -3.54
CA ILE A 85 9.12 -14.22 -3.20
C ILE A 85 8.34 -15.02 -2.16
N ASN A 86 8.64 -16.32 -2.04
CA ASN A 86 8.03 -17.24 -1.07
C ASN A 86 6.49 -17.26 -1.11
N LYS A 87 5.93 -17.16 -2.33
CA LYS A 87 4.48 -17.22 -2.58
C LYS A 87 3.91 -18.54 -2.03
N PRO A 88 2.87 -18.51 -1.16
CA PRO A 88 2.24 -19.73 -0.67
C PRO A 88 1.67 -20.57 -1.81
N ARG A 89 1.79 -21.89 -1.69
CA ARG A 89 1.21 -22.84 -2.64
C ARG A 89 -0.32 -22.75 -2.58
N GLY A 90 -0.97 -22.83 -3.74
CA GLY A 90 -2.43 -22.75 -3.85
C GLY A 90 -2.97 -21.33 -4.04
N ASN A 91 -4.30 -21.18 -3.98
CA ASN A 91 -5.01 -19.96 -4.35
C ASN A 91 -5.12 -18.96 -3.19
N PHE A 92 -3.98 -18.64 -2.55
CA PHE A 92 -3.96 -17.66 -1.46
C PHE A 92 -3.98 -16.24 -2.05
N PRO A 93 -5.01 -15.41 -1.80
CA PRO A 93 -5.07 -14.07 -2.36
C PRO A 93 -3.95 -13.20 -1.79
N ILE A 94 -3.22 -12.54 -2.68
CA ILE A 94 -2.31 -11.44 -2.35
C ILE A 94 -2.82 -10.19 -3.06
N GLY A 95 -2.29 -9.04 -2.69
CA GLY A 95 -2.57 -7.80 -3.39
C GLY A 95 -1.47 -6.79 -3.10
N CYS A 96 -1.44 -5.73 -3.90
CA CYS A 96 -0.44 -4.69 -3.80
C CYS A 96 -1.16 -3.35 -3.61
N ARG A 97 -0.65 -2.49 -2.73
CA ARG A 97 -1.23 -1.17 -2.49
C ARG A 97 -0.14 -0.13 -2.24
N ILE A 98 -0.35 1.09 -2.72
CA ILE A 98 0.48 2.23 -2.34
C ILE A 98 -0.12 2.85 -1.08
N ASP A 99 0.68 3.00 -0.03
CA ASP A 99 0.26 3.58 1.25
C ASP A 99 0.66 5.03 1.43
N ARG A 100 1.79 5.44 0.84
CA ARG A 100 2.41 6.77 1.03
C ARG A 100 3.14 7.22 -0.23
N GLY A 101 3.31 8.53 -0.39
CA GLY A 101 4.10 9.15 -1.45
C GLY A 101 3.36 9.32 -2.78
N ASN A 102 2.06 9.01 -2.80
CA ASN A 102 1.20 9.08 -3.97
C ASN A 102 -0.02 9.99 -3.71
N GLU A 103 0.21 11.09 -3.01
CA GLU A 103 -0.83 12.04 -2.61
C GLU A 103 -1.49 12.72 -3.83
N GLU A 104 -0.73 12.88 -4.92
CA GLU A 104 -1.20 13.45 -6.19
C GLU A 104 -1.86 12.41 -7.12
N GLY A 105 -1.85 11.13 -6.75
CA GLY A 105 -2.45 10.06 -7.55
C GLY A 105 -1.75 9.79 -8.90
N LEU A 106 -0.47 10.15 -9.02
CA LEU A 106 0.33 10.00 -10.23
C LEU A 106 0.74 8.54 -10.49
N PHE A 107 0.66 7.68 -9.49
CA PHE A 107 1.10 6.29 -9.56
C PHE A 107 -0.03 5.33 -9.21
N TYR A 108 0.05 4.11 -9.71
CA TYR A 108 -0.80 3.02 -9.28
C TYR A 108 -0.03 1.70 -9.31
N VAL A 109 -0.52 0.71 -8.55
CA VAL A 109 0.08 -0.61 -8.46
C VAL A 109 -0.97 -1.68 -8.75
N LEU A 110 -0.60 -2.72 -9.47
CA LEU A 110 -1.46 -3.86 -9.79
C LEU A 110 -0.75 -5.19 -9.55
N GLU A 111 -1.53 -6.24 -9.30
CA GLU A 111 -1.03 -7.62 -9.30
C GLU A 111 -1.03 -8.18 -10.73
N THR A 112 0.06 -8.84 -11.12
CA THR A 112 0.20 -9.49 -12.42
C THR A 112 -0.30 -10.93 -12.39
N ASN A 113 -0.43 -11.55 -13.57
CA ASN A 113 -0.75 -12.98 -13.70
C ASN A 113 0.28 -13.91 -13.01
N HIS A 114 1.52 -13.43 -12.82
CA HIS A 114 2.58 -14.17 -12.11
C HIS A 114 2.58 -13.92 -10.60
N ARG A 115 1.56 -13.20 -10.09
CA ARG A 115 1.40 -12.84 -8.69
C ARG A 115 2.56 -11.97 -8.17
N ASP A 116 3.08 -11.11 -9.05
CA ASP A 116 4.03 -10.04 -8.74
C ASP A 116 3.30 -8.69 -8.74
N CYS A 117 3.93 -7.62 -8.26
CA CYS A 117 3.35 -6.29 -8.32
C CYS A 117 4.03 -5.44 -9.42
N GLU A 118 3.24 -4.69 -10.18
CA GLU A 118 3.76 -3.70 -11.12
C GLU A 118 3.41 -2.29 -10.66
N LEU A 119 4.42 -1.44 -10.48
CA LEU A 119 4.26 -0.01 -10.30
C LEU A 119 4.19 0.67 -11.67
N ARG A 120 3.14 1.47 -11.88
CA ARG A 120 2.87 2.16 -13.15
C ARG A 120 2.52 3.62 -12.93
N LEU A 121 2.78 4.41 -13.96
CA LEU A 121 2.40 5.82 -14.01
C LEU A 121 0.92 5.92 -14.39
N GLN A 122 0.11 6.57 -13.56
CA GLN A 122 -1.32 6.82 -13.80
C GLN A 122 -1.50 7.90 -14.87
N THR A 123 -0.74 9.00 -14.76
CA THR A 123 -0.86 10.18 -15.63
C THR A 123 0.48 10.50 -16.28
N GLY A 124 0.49 10.79 -17.57
CA GLY A 124 1.72 10.94 -18.37
C GLY A 124 2.50 12.25 -18.18
N HIS A 125 2.45 12.84 -17.00
CA HIS A 125 3.07 14.14 -16.71
C HIS A 125 3.73 14.09 -15.33
N LEU A 126 5.00 13.69 -15.30
CA LEU A 126 5.87 14.02 -14.18
C LEU A 126 6.45 15.40 -14.48
N ASP A 127 6.43 16.30 -13.50
CA ASP A 127 6.98 17.65 -13.62
C ASP A 127 8.29 17.68 -12.82
N TYR A 128 9.43 17.58 -13.53
CA TYR A 128 10.73 17.47 -12.88
C TYR A 128 11.09 18.75 -12.12
N GLU A 129 10.76 19.92 -12.66
CA GLU A 129 11.01 21.22 -12.04
C GLU A 129 10.22 21.39 -10.75
N ARG A 130 9.00 20.83 -10.68
CA ARG A 130 8.19 20.83 -9.46
C ARG A 130 8.65 19.78 -8.46
N GLN A 131 8.89 18.55 -8.91
CA GLN A 131 9.28 17.44 -8.04
C GLN A 131 10.11 16.40 -8.80
N ASN A 132 11.42 16.43 -8.55
CA ASN A 132 12.38 15.51 -9.17
C ASN A 132 12.54 14.16 -8.46
N ARG A 133 11.85 13.95 -7.32
CA ARG A 133 11.95 12.72 -6.53
C ARG A 133 10.64 12.36 -5.85
N TYR A 134 10.23 11.10 -6.00
CA TYR A 134 9.10 10.50 -5.29
C TYR A 134 9.59 9.35 -4.42
N VAL A 135 9.09 9.27 -3.19
CA VAL A 135 9.37 8.16 -2.27
C VAL A 135 8.06 7.46 -1.97
N LEU A 136 7.81 6.34 -2.63
CA LEU A 136 6.59 5.55 -2.53
C LEU A 136 6.75 4.47 -1.47
N THR A 137 5.70 4.24 -0.67
CA THR A 137 5.62 3.03 0.17
C THR A 137 4.61 2.08 -0.44
N VAL A 138 5.07 0.93 -0.94
CA VAL A 138 4.23 -0.12 -1.50
C VAL A 138 4.12 -1.28 -0.51
N ARG A 139 2.89 -1.68 -0.21
CA ARG A 139 2.58 -2.77 0.71
C ARG A 139 2.04 -3.99 -0.03
N LEU A 140 2.57 -5.16 0.31
CA LEU A 140 1.97 -6.45 0.01
C LEU A 140 0.90 -6.75 1.06
N VAL A 141 -0.36 -6.86 0.61
CA VAL A 141 -1.51 -7.21 1.44
C VAL A 141 -1.91 -8.68 1.23
N THR A 142 -2.39 -9.31 2.28
CA THR A 142 -2.91 -10.69 2.27
C THR A 142 -4.36 -10.69 2.75
N VAL A 143 -5.07 -11.82 2.69
CA VAL A 143 -6.49 -11.95 3.11
C VAL A 143 -6.82 -11.28 4.46
N GLY A 144 -5.92 -11.28 5.44
CA GLY A 144 -6.16 -10.57 6.71
C GLY A 144 -6.24 -9.04 6.60
N GLY A 145 -5.60 -8.44 5.58
CA GLY A 145 -5.62 -7.00 5.29
C GLY A 145 -6.64 -6.59 4.22
N LEU A 146 -7.05 -7.51 3.34
CA LEU A 146 -8.03 -7.24 2.28
C LEU A 146 -9.45 -6.97 2.83
N PHE A 147 -9.83 -7.60 3.94
CA PHE A 147 -11.14 -7.41 4.58
C PHE A 147 -11.16 -6.27 5.63
N GLY A 148 -10.06 -5.53 5.80
CA GLY A 148 -9.96 -4.45 6.78
C GLY A 148 -10.58 -3.11 6.34
N LYS A 149 -11.07 -2.99 5.10
CA LYS A 149 -11.52 -1.71 4.51
C LYS A 149 -12.99 -1.65 4.08
N GLU A 150 -13.77 -2.71 4.23
CA GLU A 150 -15.22 -2.65 3.97
C GLU A 150 -16.01 -2.77 5.28
N ILE A 151 -16.15 -1.67 6.03
CA ILE A 151 -17.42 -1.22 6.63
C ILE A 151 -17.27 0.30 6.85
N SER A 152 -17.64 1.10 5.85
CA SER A 152 -18.09 2.47 6.14
C SER A 152 -19.55 2.36 6.55
N VAL A 153 -19.84 2.65 7.82
CA VAL A 153 -21.20 2.79 8.34
C VAL A 153 -21.87 4.01 7.71
#